data_AF-A0A4R2RMW9-F1
#
_entry.id   AF-A0A4R2RMW9-F1
#
_cell.length_a   1.000
_cell.length_b   1.000
_cell.length_c   1.000
_cell.angle_alpha   90.00
_cell.angle_beta   90.00
_cell.angle_gamma   90.00
#
_symmetry.space_group_name_H-M   'P 1'
#
loop_
_entity.id
_entity.type
_entity.pdbx_description
1 polymer ?
#
loop_
_entity_poly.entity_id
_entity_poly.type
_entity_poly.pdbx_seq_one_letter_code
_entity_poly.pdbx_strand_id
1 'polypeptide(L)'
;MPERLVTIANGLDQIIAMYQPERVAIEELFFNRNVTTALTVGQARGVAILSAARCNIPVREYTPGQVKQAVTGYGRADKKQVQEMVRMLLALPAVPKPDDVADALAVAICCAHSLAGEAVWR
;
A
#
# COMPACT_ATOMS: atom_id res chain seq x y z
N MET A 1 9.26 -3.39 20.83
CA MET A 1 8.94 -2.65 19.56
C MET A 1 10.10 -2.75 18.58
N PRO A 2 11.37 -2.58 18.99
CA PRO A 2 12.53 -2.85 18.14
C PRO A 2 12.49 -4.24 17.47
N GLU A 3 12.13 -5.29 18.21
CA GLU A 3 12.05 -6.67 17.72
C GLU A 3 10.99 -6.81 16.62
N ARG A 4 9.85 -6.13 16.78
CA ARG A 4 8.77 -6.12 15.78
C ARG A 4 9.21 -5.41 14.50
N LEU A 5 9.98 -4.32 14.61
CA LEU A 5 10.54 -3.63 13.45
C LEU A 5 11.55 -4.51 12.70
N VAL A 6 12.36 -5.29 13.42
CA VAL A 6 13.25 -6.30 12.81
C VAL A 6 12.44 -7.38 12.08
N THR A 7 11.36 -7.89 12.66
CA THR A 7 10.47 -8.84 11.98
C THR A 7 9.90 -8.25 10.69
N ILE A 8 9.43 -6.99 10.71
CA ILE A 8 8.92 -6.31 9.53
C ILE A 8 10.01 -6.17 8.46
N ALA A 9 11.20 -5.68 8.84
CA ALA A 9 12.33 -5.51 7.92
C ALA A 9 12.70 -6.84 7.24
N ASN A 10 12.86 -7.90 8.02
CA ASN A 10 13.22 -9.22 7.47
C ASN A 10 12.14 -9.77 6.53
N GLY A 11 10.86 -9.61 6.88
CA GLY A 11 9.76 -10.05 6.02
C GLY A 11 9.70 -9.26 4.70
N LEU A 12 9.94 -7.95 4.75
CA LEU A 12 9.99 -7.11 3.55
C LEU A 12 11.19 -7.44 2.68
N ASP A 13 12.39 -7.60 3.26
CA ASP A 13 13.60 -7.99 2.54
C ASP A 13 13.39 -9.34 1.81
N GLN A 14 12.71 -10.31 2.45
CA GLN A 14 12.35 -11.59 1.82
C GLN A 14 11.39 -11.42 0.64
N ILE A 15 10.32 -10.64 0.81
CA ILE A 15 9.31 -10.40 -0.24
C ILE A 15 9.94 -9.65 -1.43
N ILE A 16 10.76 -8.63 -1.16
CA ILE A 16 11.46 -7.86 -2.20
C ILE A 16 12.41 -8.77 -2.97
N ALA A 17 13.19 -9.61 -2.27
CA ALA A 17 14.10 -10.55 -2.92
C ALA A 17 13.35 -11.59 -3.77
N MET A 18 12.19 -12.06 -3.30
CA MET A 18 11.39 -13.08 -3.98
C MET A 18 10.69 -12.55 -5.23
N TYR A 19 10.07 -11.37 -5.16
CA TYR A 19 9.21 -10.85 -6.23
C TYR A 19 9.86 -9.75 -7.09
N GLN A 20 10.99 -9.18 -6.64
CA GLN A 20 11.73 -8.13 -7.36
C GLN A 20 10.82 -7.02 -7.92
N PRO A 21 10.00 -6.37 -7.09
CA PRO A 21 9.00 -5.43 -7.59
C PRO A 21 9.67 -4.20 -8.21
N GLU A 22 9.11 -3.70 -9.31
CA GLU A 22 9.59 -2.48 -9.96
C GLU A 22 9.35 -1.21 -9.12
N ARG A 23 8.33 -1.25 -8.26
CA ARG A 23 7.90 -0.13 -7.42
C ARG A 23 7.29 -0.64 -6.12
N VAL A 24 7.39 0.17 -5.06
CA VAL A 24 6.68 -0.04 -3.79
C VAL A 24 5.67 1.07 -3.60
N ALA A 25 4.43 0.70 -3.30
CA ALA A 25 3.34 1.64 -3.05
C ALA A 25 2.98 1.66 -1.57
N ILE A 26 2.82 2.86 -0.99
CA ILE A 26 2.53 3.06 0.43
C ILE A 26 1.37 4.04 0.58
N GLU A 27 0.42 3.75 1.46
CA GLU A 27 -0.63 4.71 1.81
C GLU A 27 -0.07 5.84 2.68
N GLU A 28 -0.47 7.08 2.38
CA GLU A 28 -0.18 8.24 3.21
C GLU A 28 -1.00 8.22 4.50
N LEU A 29 -0.33 8.47 5.61
CA LEU A 29 -0.96 8.48 6.92
C LEU A 29 -1.46 9.89 7.25
N PHE A 30 -2.76 10.05 7.43
CA PHE A 30 -3.36 11.28 7.96
C PHE A 30 -3.63 11.14 9.46
N PHE A 31 -2.91 11.91 10.27
CA PHE A 31 -3.12 11.94 11.73
C PHE A 31 -3.76 13.25 12.15
N ASN A 32 -4.94 13.18 12.77
CA ASN A 32 -5.64 14.38 13.26
C ASN A 32 -5.75 14.45 14.79
N ARG A 33 -5.61 13.34 15.54
CA ARG A 33 -5.83 13.34 17.02
C ARG A 33 -4.94 12.42 17.88
N ASN A 34 -4.41 11.29 17.37
CA ASN A 34 -3.70 10.30 18.19
C ASN A 34 -2.20 10.18 17.86
N VAL A 35 -1.39 11.04 18.49
CA VAL A 35 0.06 11.16 18.23
C VAL A 35 0.87 9.91 18.63
N THR A 36 0.50 9.23 19.73
CA THR A 36 1.25 8.06 20.23
C THR A 36 1.18 6.86 19.26
N THR A 37 -0.01 6.57 18.74
CA THR A 37 -0.19 5.51 17.73
C THR A 37 0.46 5.92 16.41
N ALA A 38 0.38 7.21 16.06
CA ALA A 38 1.01 7.75 14.86
C ALA A 38 2.51 7.49 14.82
N LEU A 39 3.20 7.69 15.95
CA LEU A 39 4.65 7.45 16.03
C LEU A 39 4.98 5.97 15.82
N THR A 40 4.21 5.06 16.41
CA THR A 40 4.44 3.61 16.31
C THR A 40 4.23 3.11 14.88
N VAL A 41 3.18 3.58 14.19
CA VAL A 41 2.93 3.25 12.78
C VAL A 41 3.97 3.91 11.88
N GLY A 42 4.36 5.15 12.18
CA GLY A 42 5.41 5.87 11.48
C GLY A 42 6.76 5.16 11.51
N GLN A 43 7.13 4.55 12.65
CA GLN A 43 8.34 3.71 12.75
C GLN A 43 8.29 2.50 11.81
N ALA A 44 7.17 1.77 11.78
CA ALA A 44 7.00 0.63 10.88
C ALA A 44 7.04 1.04 9.40
N ARG A 45 6.39 2.17 9.07
CA ARG A 45 6.44 2.76 7.73
C ARG A 45 7.86 3.17 7.32
N GLY A 46 8.62 3.78 8.23
CA GLY A 46 10.01 4.14 7.99
C GLY A 46 10.87 2.93 7.63
N VAL A 47 10.67 1.81 8.32
CA VAL A 47 11.33 0.53 7.98
C VAL A 47 10.94 0.05 6.58
N ALA A 48 9.66 0.16 6.21
CA ALA A 48 9.21 -0.25 4.88
C ALA A 48 9.84 0.57 3.75
N ILE A 49 9.88 1.90 3.92
CA ILE A 49 10.53 2.82 2.98
C ILE A 49 12.02 2.53 2.87
N LEU A 50 12.69 2.35 4.02
CA LEU A 50 14.12 2.05 4.05
C LEU A 50 14.44 0.73 3.34
N SER A 51 13.63 -0.30 3.54
CA SER A 51 13.82 -1.62 2.91
C SER A 51 13.74 -1.54 1.38
N ALA A 52 12.74 -0.80 0.86
CA ALA A 52 12.61 -0.54 -0.57
C ALA A 52 13.77 0.30 -1.12
N ALA A 53 14.15 1.38 -0.42
CA ALA A 53 15.22 2.28 -0.84
C ALA A 53 16.60 1.59 -0.87
N ARG A 54 16.90 0.72 0.08
CA ARG A 54 18.14 -0.11 0.08
C ARG A 54 18.27 -0.98 -1.17
N CYS A 55 17.14 -1.35 -1.76
CA CYS A 55 17.08 -2.16 -2.99
C CYS A 55 16.99 -1.30 -4.26
N ASN A 56 17.12 0.02 -4.16
CA ASN A 56 16.92 0.99 -5.26
C ASN A 56 15.52 0.93 -5.90
N ILE A 57 14.50 0.51 -5.15
CA ILE A 57 13.13 0.42 -5.65
C ILE A 57 12.41 1.73 -5.35
N PRO A 58 11.88 2.45 -6.36
CA PRO A 58 11.17 3.70 -6.14
C PRO A 58 9.89 3.48 -5.34
N VAL A 59 9.73 4.30 -4.31
CA VAL A 59 8.55 4.33 -3.44
C VAL A 59 7.58 5.40 -3.92
N ARG A 60 6.29 5.06 -4.04
CA ARG A 60 5.19 5.99 -4.34
C ARG A 60 4.22 6.02 -3.18
N GLU A 61 3.77 7.22 -2.84
CA GLU A 61 2.85 7.46 -1.74
C GLU A 61 1.49 7.90 -2.30
N TYR A 62 0.40 7.42 -1.70
CA TYR A 62 -0.95 7.71 -2.14
C TYR A 62 -1.86 8.07 -0.97
N THR A 63 -2.61 9.16 -1.10
CA THR A 63 -3.67 9.52 -0.15
C THR A 63 -4.80 8.49 -0.16
N PRO A 64 -5.54 8.31 0.95
CA PRO A 64 -6.72 7.45 0.97
C PRO A 64 -7.76 7.83 -0.11
N GLY A 65 -7.87 9.12 -0.42
CA GLY A 65 -8.74 9.62 -1.49
C GLY A 65 -8.30 9.16 -2.89
N GLN A 66 -7.00 9.18 -3.17
CA GLN A 66 -6.44 8.66 -4.43
C GLN A 66 -6.65 7.15 -4.57
N VAL A 67 -6.43 6.38 -3.49
CA VAL A 67 -6.66 4.93 -3.51
C VAL A 67 -8.13 4.63 -3.81
N LYS A 68 -9.07 5.29 -3.11
CA LYS A 68 -10.50 5.15 -3.36
C LYS A 68 -10.88 5.51 -4.79
N GLN A 69 -10.39 6.64 -5.29
CA GLN A 69 -10.67 7.09 -6.64
C GLN A 69 -10.14 6.11 -7.69
N ALA A 70 -8.92 5.59 -7.51
CA ALA A 70 -8.29 4.69 -8.47
C ALA A 70 -8.94 3.30 -8.49
N VAL A 71 -9.42 2.80 -7.35
CA VAL A 71 -10.01 1.45 -7.23
C VAL A 71 -11.50 1.45 -7.57
N THR A 72 -12.24 2.48 -7.17
CA THR A 72 -13.72 2.49 -7.26
C THR A 72 -14.27 3.47 -8.30
N GLY A 73 -13.44 4.35 -8.86
CA GLY A 73 -13.87 5.44 -9.74
C GLY A 73 -14.50 6.63 -9.00
N TYR A 74 -14.67 6.55 -7.67
CA TYR A 74 -15.27 7.62 -6.86
C TYR A 74 -14.58 7.78 -5.51
N GLY A 75 -13.92 8.91 -5.28
CA GLY A 75 -13.06 9.15 -4.10
C GLY A 75 -13.76 9.11 -2.73
N ARG A 76 -15.10 9.05 -2.67
CA ARG A 76 -15.86 8.95 -1.41
C ARG A 76 -16.41 7.55 -1.13
N ALA A 77 -15.94 6.52 -1.84
CA ALA A 77 -16.33 5.15 -1.56
C ALA A 77 -16.06 4.73 -0.10
N ASP A 78 -16.95 3.89 0.42
CA ASP A 78 -16.78 3.27 1.73
C ASP A 78 -15.77 2.11 1.69
N LYS A 79 -15.34 1.62 2.86
CA LYS A 79 -14.32 0.56 2.95
C LYS A 79 -14.78 -0.75 2.29
N LYS A 80 -16.06 -1.11 2.41
CA LYS A 80 -16.60 -2.36 1.83
C LYS A 80 -16.63 -2.30 0.31
N GLN A 81 -16.96 -1.13 -0.25
CA GLN A 81 -16.93 -0.89 -1.69
C GLN A 81 -15.52 -1.04 -2.24
N VAL A 82 -14.50 -0.48 -1.56
CA VAL A 82 -13.10 -0.68 -1.96
C VAL A 82 -12.74 -2.17 -1.94
N GLN A 83 -13.09 -2.89 -0.88
CA GLN A 83 -12.81 -4.33 -0.73
C GLN A 83 -13.47 -5.20 -1.82
N GLU A 84 -14.74 -4.96 -2.14
CA GLU A 84 -15.42 -5.67 -3.24
C GLU A 84 -14.83 -5.31 -4.61
N MET A 85 -14.45 -4.05 -4.82
CA MET A 85 -13.76 -3.65 -6.04
C MET A 85 -12.40 -4.34 -6.19
N VAL A 86 -11.61 -4.45 -5.11
CA VAL A 86 -10.35 -5.22 -5.13
C VAL A 86 -10.60 -6.67 -5.54
N ARG A 87 -11.61 -7.32 -4.96
CA ARG A 87 -11.99 -8.68 -5.32
C ARG A 87 -12.33 -8.78 -6.82
N MET A 88 -13.16 -7.87 -7.33
CA MET A 88 -13.60 -7.89 -8.73
C MET A 88 -12.44 -7.60 -9.69
N LEU A 89 -11.61 -6.61 -9.41
CA LEU A 89 -10.48 -6.21 -10.25
C LEU A 89 -9.41 -7.31 -10.34
N LEU A 90 -9.22 -8.07 -9.27
CA LEU A 90 -8.26 -9.19 -9.22
C LEU A 90 -8.91 -10.56 -9.50
N ALA A 91 -10.19 -10.58 -9.91
CA ALA A 91 -10.96 -11.81 -10.16
C ALA A 91 -10.90 -12.84 -9.02
N LEU A 92 -10.91 -12.37 -7.76
CA LEU A 92 -10.81 -13.23 -6.59
C LEU A 92 -12.17 -13.87 -6.25
N PRO A 93 -12.20 -15.11 -5.75
CA PRO A 93 -13.44 -15.81 -5.43
C PRO A 93 -14.22 -15.13 -4.29
N ALA A 94 -13.51 -14.49 -3.36
CA ALA A 94 -14.06 -13.75 -2.23
C ALA A 94 -13.19 -12.54 -1.88
N VAL A 95 -13.73 -11.62 -1.09
CA VAL A 95 -12.97 -10.48 -0.55
C VAL A 95 -11.76 -10.99 0.24
N PRO A 96 -10.54 -10.48 -0.04
CA PRO A 96 -9.34 -10.88 0.69
C PRO A 96 -9.49 -10.61 2.18
N LYS A 97 -9.07 -11.59 3.00
CA LYS A 97 -8.98 -11.44 4.45
C LYS A 97 -7.56 -11.71 4.91
N PRO A 98 -7.07 -11.04 5.97
CA PRO A 98 -7.75 -9.99 6.74
C PRO A 98 -7.90 -8.67 5.96
N ASP A 99 -8.68 -7.72 6.52
CA ASP A 99 -8.97 -6.43 5.87
C ASP A 99 -7.71 -5.70 5.39
N ASP A 100 -6.60 -5.80 6.14
CA ASP A 100 -5.32 -5.19 5.80
C ASP A 100 -4.74 -5.71 4.47
N VAL A 101 -5.07 -6.96 4.08
CA VAL A 101 -4.66 -7.52 2.78
C VAL A 101 -5.41 -6.83 1.65
N ALA A 102 -6.71 -6.61 1.82
CA ALA A 102 -7.50 -5.89 0.82
C ALA A 102 -7.04 -4.43 0.69
N ASP A 103 -6.69 -3.78 1.82
CA ASP A 103 -6.16 -2.41 1.82
C ASP A 103 -4.79 -2.35 1.11
N ALA A 104 -3.89 -3.31 1.37
CA ALA A 104 -2.60 -3.40 0.66
C ALA A 104 -2.76 -3.63 -0.85
N LEU A 105 -3.68 -4.51 -1.25
CA LEU A 105 -3.99 -4.75 -2.66
C LEU A 105 -4.60 -3.51 -3.34
N ALA A 106 -5.46 -2.77 -2.64
CA ALA A 106 -6.03 -1.52 -3.14
C ALA A 106 -4.93 -0.48 -3.45
N VAL A 107 -3.94 -0.35 -2.56
CA VAL A 107 -2.80 0.56 -2.76
C VAL A 107 -1.94 0.12 -3.95
N ALA A 108 -1.71 -1.19 -4.10
CA ALA A 108 -0.99 -1.74 -5.25
C ALA A 108 -1.72 -1.48 -6.59
N ILE A 109 -3.04 -1.68 -6.63
CA ILE A 109 -3.89 -1.36 -7.80
C ILE A 109 -3.82 0.12 -8.12
N CYS A 110 -3.94 0.99 -7.10
CA CYS A 110 -3.82 2.44 -7.27
C CYS A 110 -2.47 2.83 -7.90
N CYS A 111 -1.39 2.21 -7.45
CA CYS A 111 -0.08 2.39 -8.06
C CYS A 111 -0.09 1.97 -9.52
N ALA A 112 -0.51 0.74 -9.84
CA ALA A 112 -0.57 0.22 -11.20
C ALA A 112 -1.38 1.13 -12.15
N HIS A 113 -2.56 1.61 -11.72
CA HIS A 113 -3.38 2.53 -12.52
C HIS A 113 -2.69 3.88 -12.76
N SER A 114 -1.95 4.39 -11.76
CA SER A 114 -1.20 5.65 -11.90
C SER A 114 -0.06 5.54 -12.91
N LEU A 115 0.56 4.36 -13.06
CA LEU A 115 1.62 4.12 -14.03
C LEU A 115 1.12 4.13 -15.46
N ALA A 116 -0.05 3.54 -15.71
CA ALA A 116 -0.67 3.57 -17.02
C ALA A 116 -0.90 5.02 -17.49
N GLY A 117 -1.24 5.93 -16.58
CA GLY A 117 -1.34 7.36 -16.86
C GLY A 117 0.00 8.02 -17.20
N GLU A 118 1.11 7.61 -16.59
CA GLU A 118 2.46 8.14 -16.88
C GLU A 118 3.03 7.62 -18.20
N ALA A 119 2.70 6.39 -18.59
CA ALA A 119 3.19 5.75 -19.81
C ALA A 119 2.56 6.31 -21.09
N VAL A 120 1.34 6.85 -21.02
CA VAL A 120 0.62 7.43 -22.18
C VAL A 120 1.21 8.77 -22.65
N TRP A 121 2.05 9.42 -21.84
CA TRP A 121 2.68 10.71 -22.16
C TRP A 121 4.20 10.62 -22.38
N ARG A 122 4.75 9.42 -22.52
CA ARG A 122 6.13 9.18 -22.97
C ARG A 122 6.13 8.71 -24.42
#